data_AF-F4GR12-F1
#
_entry.id   AF-F4GR12-F1
#
_cell.length_a   1.000
_cell.length_b   1.000
_cell.length_c   1.000
_cell.angle_alpha   90.00
_cell.angle_beta   90.00
_cell.angle_gamma   90.00
#
_symmetry.space_group_name_H-M   'P 1'
#
loop_
_entity.id
_entity.type
_entity.pdbx_description
1 polymer ?
#
loop_
_entity_poly.entity_id
_entity_poly.type
_entity_poly.pdbx_seq_one_letter_code
_entity_poly.pdbx_strand_id
1 'polypeptide(L)'
;MSNAAVAQRAGISRTTLYKVEAGDPGATLGSYVRVLAVLGLEGDLDQLGADDRIGRKLQDLALEPTPRRRTAARTKAIKPSSASNNEEST
;
A
#
# COMPACT_ATOMS: atom_id res chain seq x y z
N MET A 1 -26.36 0.52 20.42
CA MET A 1 -26.44 -0.82 19.80
C MET A 1 -26.23 -1.88 20.87
N SER A 2 -26.70 -3.11 20.70
CA SER A 2 -26.34 -4.22 21.60
C SER A 2 -24.99 -4.83 21.23
N ASN A 3 -24.26 -5.45 22.17
CA ASN A 3 -22.97 -6.11 21.89
C ASN A 3 -23.13 -7.20 20.81
N ALA A 4 -24.27 -7.90 20.80
CA ALA A 4 -24.60 -8.84 19.74
C ALA A 4 -24.70 -8.17 18.36
N ALA A 5 -25.34 -6.99 18.27
CA ALA A 5 -25.43 -6.24 17.02
C ALA A 5 -24.06 -5.71 16.57
N VAL A 6 -23.22 -5.25 17.51
CA VAL A 6 -21.84 -4.80 17.20
C VAL A 6 -21.00 -5.95 16.67
N ALA A 7 -21.01 -7.11 17.34
CA ALA A 7 -20.27 -8.29 16.89
C ALA A 7 -20.69 -8.74 15.48
N GLN A 8 -22.00 -8.74 15.19
CA GLN A 8 -22.52 -9.06 13.87
C GLN A 8 -22.07 -8.06 12.80
N ARG A 9 -22.17 -6.75 13.07
CA ARG A 9 -21.74 -5.70 12.13
C ARG A 9 -20.23 -5.70 11.92
N ALA A 10 -19.46 -5.99 12.95
CA ALA A 10 -18.00 -6.10 12.89
C ALA A 10 -17.52 -7.42 12.24
N GLY A 11 -18.42 -8.37 11.98
CA GLY A 11 -18.09 -9.66 11.41
C GLY A 11 -17.20 -10.53 12.32
N ILE A 12 -17.38 -10.44 13.64
CA ILE A 12 -16.60 -11.18 14.64
C ILE A 12 -17.51 -11.95 15.60
N SER A 13 -16.93 -12.95 16.28
CA SER A 13 -17.65 -13.68 17.33
C SER A 13 -17.87 -12.80 18.57
N ARG A 14 -18.90 -13.12 19.38
CA ARG A 14 -19.12 -12.43 20.67
C ARG A 14 -17.93 -12.59 21.62
N THR A 15 -17.27 -13.74 21.58
CA THR A 15 -16.04 -14.01 22.36
C THR A 15 -14.91 -13.09 21.93
N THR A 16 -14.76 -12.84 20.62
CA THR A 16 -13.77 -11.89 20.10
C THR A 16 -14.09 -10.46 20.52
N LEU A 17 -15.37 -10.05 20.47
CA LEU A 17 -15.80 -8.73 20.95
C LEU A 17 -15.48 -8.56 22.44
N TYR A 18 -15.76 -9.57 23.27
CA TYR A 18 -15.42 -9.53 24.70
C TYR A 18 -13.92 -9.34 24.93
N LYS A 19 -13.07 -10.03 24.16
CA LYS A 19 -11.61 -9.86 24.22
C LYS A 19 -11.19 -8.43 23.85
N VAL A 20 -11.81 -7.86 22.82
CA VAL A 20 -11.58 -6.47 22.41
C VAL A 20 -12.01 -5.50 23.52
N GLU A 21 -13.18 -5.69 24.12
CA GLU A 21 -13.67 -4.88 25.24
C GLU A 21 -12.78 -4.99 26.49
N ALA A 22 -12.18 -6.16 26.72
CA ALA A 22 -11.25 -6.42 27.81
C ALA A 22 -9.82 -5.90 27.54
N GLY A 23 -9.52 -5.39 26.33
CA GLY A 23 -8.17 -4.96 25.95
C GLY A 23 -7.18 -6.12 25.83
N ASP A 24 -7.65 -7.33 25.49
CA ASP A 24 -6.80 -8.52 25.34
C ASP A 24 -5.73 -8.27 24.25
N PRO A 25 -4.42 -8.37 24.57
CA PRO A 25 -3.34 -8.21 23.60
C PRO A 25 -3.33 -9.33 22.53
N GLY A 26 -4.01 -10.44 22.78
CA GLY A 26 -4.21 -11.53 21.81
C GLY A 26 -5.30 -11.25 20.77
N ALA A 27 -6.11 -10.21 20.94
CA ALA A 27 -7.04 -9.78 19.89
C ALA A 27 -6.28 -9.05 18.78
N THR A 28 -6.60 -9.36 17.51
CA THR A 28 -5.90 -8.74 16.38
C THR A 28 -6.24 -7.25 16.30
N LEU A 29 -5.28 -6.43 15.86
CA LEU A 29 -5.51 -5.00 15.64
C LEU A 29 -6.71 -4.76 14.69
N GLY A 30 -6.86 -5.58 13.66
CA GLY A 30 -8.01 -5.52 12.75
C GLY A 30 -9.36 -5.75 13.45
N SER A 31 -9.41 -6.53 14.55
CA SER A 31 -10.63 -6.71 15.34
C SER A 31 -10.99 -5.42 16.09
N TYR A 32 -10.01 -4.74 16.69
CA TYR A 32 -10.21 -3.43 17.33
C TYR A 32 -10.71 -2.40 16.31
N VAL A 33 -10.02 -2.28 15.17
CA VAL A 33 -10.38 -1.31 14.11
C VAL A 33 -11.79 -1.55 13.57
N ARG A 34 -12.20 -2.80 13.35
CA ARG A 34 -13.58 -3.12 12.91
C ARG A 34 -14.63 -2.73 13.94
N VAL A 35 -14.35 -2.93 15.22
CA VAL A 35 -15.26 -2.53 16.31
C VAL A 35 -15.38 -1.01 16.36
N LEU A 36 -14.26 -0.29 16.29
CA LEU A 36 -14.24 1.17 16.23
C LEU A 36 -15.05 1.70 15.03
N ALA A 37 -14.86 1.12 13.84
CA ALA A 37 -15.59 1.50 12.62
C ALA A 37 -17.11 1.31 12.74
N VAL A 38 -17.57 0.23 13.39
CA VAL A 38 -19.00 0.01 13.64
C VAL A 38 -19.60 1.02 14.62
N LEU A 39 -18.78 1.54 15.52
CA LEU A 39 -19.15 2.54 16.52
C LEU A 39 -18.98 3.98 16.02
N GLY A 40 -18.36 4.19 14.85
CA GLY A 40 -18.05 5.53 14.33
C GLY A 40 -16.87 6.21 15.03
N LEU A 41 -15.96 5.43 15.61
CA LEU A 41 -14.80 5.88 16.39
C LEU A 41 -13.47 5.66 15.64
N GLU A 42 -13.50 5.25 14.38
CA GLU A 42 -12.30 5.01 13.58
C GLU A 42 -11.45 6.26 13.36
N GLY A 43 -12.06 7.45 13.39
CA GLY A 43 -11.36 8.73 13.25
C GLY A 43 -10.40 9.05 14.41
N ASP A 44 -10.58 8.40 15.56
CA ASP A 44 -9.65 8.56 16.69
C ASP A 44 -8.26 7.99 16.36
N LEU A 45 -8.15 7.08 15.38
CA LEU A 45 -6.87 6.57 14.90
C LEU A 45 -6.04 7.65 14.21
N ASP A 46 -6.65 8.70 13.65
CA ASP A 46 -5.91 9.81 13.03
C ASP A 46 -5.16 10.64 14.07
N GLN A 47 -5.61 10.60 15.33
CA GLN A 47 -4.91 11.23 16.45
C GLN A 47 -3.65 10.45 16.84
N LEU A 48 -3.55 9.17 16.46
CA LEU A 48 -2.39 8.34 16.76
C LEU A 48 -1.19 8.78 15.91
N GLY A 49 -0.36 9.64 16.49
CA GLY A 49 0.83 10.19 15.84
C GLY A 49 0.61 11.49 15.07
N ALA A 50 -0.51 12.19 15.31
CA ALA A 50 -0.77 13.50 14.71
C ALA A 50 0.36 14.52 14.95
N ASP A 51 1.01 14.43 16.11
CA ASP A 51 2.11 15.33 16.51
C ASP A 51 3.49 14.90 15.99
N ASP A 52 3.63 13.71 15.39
CA ASP A 52 4.92 13.19 14.90
C ASP A 52 5.23 13.66 13.47
N ARG A 53 5.38 14.98 13.33
CA ARG A 53 5.70 15.61 12.03
C ARG A 53 7.06 15.18 11.46
N ILE A 54 8.03 14.88 12.34
CA ILE A 54 9.38 14.49 11.92
C ILE A 54 9.38 13.03 11.47
N GLY A 55 8.79 12.12 12.24
CA GLY A 55 8.70 10.70 11.88
C GLY A 55 7.97 10.51 10.56
N ARG A 56 6.89 11.26 10.30
CA ARG A 56 6.20 11.29 8.99
C ARG A 56 7.15 11.65 7.85
N LYS A 57 7.90 12.76 7.97
CA LYS A 57 8.87 13.18 6.93
C LYS A 57 9.96 12.13 6.69
N LEU A 58 10.46 11.49 7.75
CA LEU A 58 11.48 10.45 7.63
C LEU A 58 10.95 9.20 6.92
N GLN A 59 9.71 8.80 7.20
CA GLN A 59 9.04 7.70 6.50
C GLN A 59 8.85 8.03 5.02
N ASP A 60 8.38 9.24 4.71
CA ASP A 60 8.19 9.69 3.32
C ASP A 60 9.53 9.65 2.55
N LEU A 61 10.61 10.17 3.13
CA LEU A 61 11.95 10.13 2.54
C LEU A 61 12.45 8.69 2.30
N ALA A 62 12.07 7.73 3.14
CA ALA A 62 12.46 6.33 2.98
C ALA A 62 11.71 5.60 1.86
N LEU A 63 10.56 6.13 1.43
CA LEU A 63 9.75 5.58 0.34
C LEU A 63 10.13 6.13 -1.04
N GLU A 64 11.02 7.13 -1.09
CA GLU A 64 11.48 7.72 -2.35
C GLU A 64 12.09 6.64 -3.25
N PRO A 65 11.60 6.49 -4.50
CA PRO A 65 12.06 5.44 -5.38
C PRO A 65 13.55 5.65 -5.68
N THR A 66 14.35 4.60 -5.47
CA THR A 66 15.77 4.61 -5.84
C THR A 66 15.86 4.98 -7.33
N PRO A 67 16.68 5.96 -7.73
CA PRO A 67 16.74 6.39 -9.12
C PRO A 67 17.08 5.17 -9.98
N ARG A 68 16.13 4.76 -10.82
CA ARG A 68 16.34 3.69 -11.81
C ARG A 68 17.54 4.12 -12.64
N ARG A 69 18.66 3.41 -12.48
CA ARG A 69 19.87 3.60 -13.30
C ARG A 69 19.41 3.47 -14.75
N ARG A 70 19.29 4.60 -15.46
CA ARG A 70 18.96 4.61 -16.89
C ARG A 70 20.08 3.82 -17.56
N THR A 71 19.82 2.56 -17.88
CA THR A 71 20.70 1.80 -18.76
C THR A 71 20.66 2.56 -20.08
N ALA A 72 21.81 3.17 -20.42
CA ALA A 72 21.94 3.98 -21.62
C ALA A 72 21.40 3.17 -22.80
N ALA A 73 20.37 3.70 -23.46
CA ALA A 73 19.85 3.11 -24.68
C ALA A 73 21.01 3.04 -25.67
N ARG A 74 21.46 1.81 -25.97
CA ARG A 74 22.42 1.55 -27.03
C ARG A 74 21.74 1.86 -28.36
N THR A 75 21.85 3.10 -28.82
CA THR A 75 21.65 3.41 -30.24
C THR A 75 22.77 2.73 -31.02
N LYS A 76 22.49 1.60 -31.69
CA LYS A 76 23.40 1.02 -32.68
C LYS A 76 22.68 0.75 -34.00
N ALA A 77 22.91 1.70 -34.91
CA ALA A 77 23.08 1.56 -36.36
C ALA A 77 21.91 1.08 -37.22
N ILE A 78 21.21 2.05 -37.84
CA ILE A 78 20.73 1.91 -39.22
C ILE A 78 21.84 2.45 -40.12
N LYS A 79 22.46 1.61 -40.95
CA LYS A 79 23.26 2.06 -42.10
C LYS A 79 22.39 1.96 -43.36
N PRO A 80 22.37 2.98 -44.24
CA PRO A 80 21.54 2.99 -45.43
C PRO A 80 22.08 2.08 -46.55
N SER A 81 21.11 1.59 -47.32
CA SER A 81 21.17 0.81 -48.56
C SER A 81 22.38 1.09 -49.48
N SER A 82 23.08 0.03 -49.89
CA SER A 82 23.88 0.00 -51.11
C SER A 82 23.17 -0.84 -52.16
N ALA A 83 22.64 -0.17 -53.18
CA ALA A 83 22.06 -0.75 -54.38
C ALA A 83 23.09 -1.64 -55.11
N SER A 84 22.72 -2.89 -55.38
CA SER A 84 23.40 -3.75 -56.34
C SER A 84 22.61 -3.68 -57.64
N ASN A 85 23.19 -3.04 -58.66
CA ASN A 85 22.65 -2.99 -60.01
C ASN A 85 22.78 -4.37 -60.67
N ASN A 86 21.69 -4.85 -61.26
CA ASN A 86 21.69 -6.04 -62.10
C ASN A 86 22.22 -5.73 -63.51
N GLU A 87 23.06 -6.67 -63.95
CA GLU A 87 23.50 -7.09 -65.29
C GLU A 87 22.89 -6.42 -66.54
N GLU A 88 23.78 -5.95 -67.44
CA GLU A 88 23.68 -6.18 -68.88
C GLU A 88 25.06 -5.99 -69.55
N SER A 89 25.71 -7.09 -69.94
CA SER A 89 26.64 -7.18 -71.08
C SER A 89 27.15 -8.63 -71.18
N THR A 90 26.41 -9.53 -71.83
CA THR A 90 26.76 -10.21 -73.09
C THR A 90 25.61 -11.15 -73.48
#